data_AF-A0A495QYY9-F1
#
_entry.id   AF-A0A495QYY9-F1
#
_cell.length_a   1.000
_cell.length_b   1.000
_cell.length_c   1.000
_cell.angle_alpha   90.00
_cell.angle_beta   90.00
_cell.angle_gamma   90.00
#
_symmetry.space_group_name_H-M   'P 1'
#
loop_
_entity.id
_entity.type
_entity.pdbx_description
1 polymer ?
#
loop_
_entity_poly.entity_id
_entity_poly.type
_entity_poly.pdbx_seq_one_letter_code
_entity_poly.pdbx_strand_id
1 'polypeptide(L)'
;MILTESAAHPELLRVTRQTHDRLAQGLRVPHQDLSWMLKEAARKNIFPAVHARYGAASFDAMVTVLSREIDRQTPVPASASAAGRVAI
;
A
#
# COMPACT_ATOMS: atom_id res chain seq x y z
N MET A 1 12.50 3.80 -0.18
CA MET A 1 11.86 3.87 -1.51
C MET A 1 10.77 4.93 -1.51
N ILE A 2 9.51 4.68 -1.13
CA ILE A 2 8.47 5.75 -1.10
C ILE A 2 8.89 6.94 -0.22
N LEU A 3 9.45 6.69 0.97
CA LEU A 3 9.90 7.75 1.89
C LEU A 3 10.91 8.70 1.22
N THR A 4 11.90 8.14 0.54
CA THR A 4 12.95 8.87 -0.16
C THR A 4 12.40 9.66 -1.34
N GLU A 5 11.55 9.04 -2.16
CA GLU A 5 10.97 9.68 -3.35
C GLU A 5 9.88 10.73 -2.97
N SER A 6 9.35 10.68 -1.75
CA SER A 6 8.36 11.64 -1.26
C SER A 6 8.95 12.99 -0.83
N ALA A 7 10.26 13.19 -0.93
CA ALA A 7 10.93 14.42 -0.46
C ALA A 7 10.34 15.71 -1.04
N ALA A 8 9.83 15.68 -2.28
CA ALA A 8 9.18 16.82 -2.93
C ALA A 8 7.69 17.00 -2.55
N HIS A 9 7.13 16.13 -1.70
CA HIS A 9 5.71 16.09 -1.34
C HIS A 9 5.56 16.06 0.19
N PRO A 10 5.51 17.22 0.86
CA PRO A 10 5.62 17.31 2.32
C PRO A 10 4.58 16.49 3.10
N GLU A 11 3.33 16.47 2.64
CA GLU A 11 2.26 15.71 3.30
C GLU A 11 2.46 14.19 3.15
N LEU A 12 2.80 13.75 1.94
CA LEU A 12 3.12 12.34 1.67
C LEU A 12 4.37 11.90 2.44
N LEU A 13 5.40 12.76 2.53
CA LEU A 13 6.60 12.52 3.30
C LEU A 13 6.26 12.33 4.79
N ARG A 14 5.42 13.22 5.35
CA ARG A 14 5.00 13.15 6.76
C ARG A 14 4.30 11.83 7.07
N VAL A 15 3.31 11.46 6.26
CA VAL A 15 2.55 10.21 6.45
C VAL A 15 3.44 8.98 6.25
N THR A 16 4.28 8.98 5.21
CA THR A 16 5.20 7.85 4.95
C THR A 16 6.20 7.68 6.09
N ARG A 17 6.70 8.77 6.66
CA ARG A 17 7.61 8.73 7.82
C ARG A 17 6.92 8.18 9.06
N GLN A 18 5.73 8.69 9.38
CA GLN A 18 4.93 8.20 10.50
C GLN A 18 4.59 6.70 10.37
N THR A 19 4.23 6.27 9.16
CA THR A 19 3.98 4.86 8.82
C THR A 19 5.24 4.03 9.02
N HIS A 20 6.38 4.45 8.47
CA HIS A 20 7.66 3.78 8.64
C HIS A 20 8.04 3.62 10.13
N ASP A 21 7.93 4.70 10.91
CA ASP A 21 8.32 4.69 12.31
C ASP A 21 7.44 3.75 13.14
N ARG A 22 6.13 3.73 12.88
CA ARG A 22 5.20 2.77 13.50
C ARG A 22 5.55 1.33 13.12
N LEU A 23 5.76 1.05 11.84
CA LEU A 23 6.12 -0.30 11.38
C LEU A 23 7.47 -0.76 11.95
N ALA A 24 8.46 0.12 12.04
CA ALA A 24 9.76 -0.16 12.63
C ALA A 24 9.68 -0.50 14.14
N GLN A 25 8.67 0.06 14.83
CA GLN A 25 8.35 -0.27 16.22
C GLN A 25 7.45 -1.51 16.37
N GLY A 26 7.09 -2.18 15.26
CA GLY A 26 6.13 -3.29 15.26
C GLY A 26 4.69 -2.86 15.55
N LEU A 27 4.40 -1.56 15.51
CA LEU A 27 3.07 -1.02 15.74
C LEU A 27 2.21 -1.14 14.48
N ARG A 28 0.91 -1.36 14.69
CA ARG A 28 -0.06 -1.37 13.61
C ARG A 28 -0.27 0.04 13.05
N VAL A 29 -0.22 0.16 11.72
CA VAL A 29 -0.61 1.38 11.00
C VAL A 29 -2.05 1.22 10.51
N PRO A 30 -2.96 2.17 10.75
CA PRO A 30 -4.32 2.09 10.23
C PRO A 30 -4.35 1.87 8.72
N HIS A 31 -5.19 0.94 8.23
CA HIS A 31 -5.32 0.66 6.80
C HIS A 31 -5.69 1.91 5.97
N GLN A 32 -6.38 2.89 6.56
CA GLN A 32 -6.72 4.16 5.92
C GLN A 32 -5.46 4.98 5.60
N ASP A 33 -4.50 5.04 6.53
CA ASP A 33 -3.22 5.73 6.33
C ASP A 33 -2.40 5.02 5.24
N LEU A 34 -2.36 3.68 5.26
CA LEU A 34 -1.68 2.88 4.23
C LEU A 34 -2.32 3.06 2.84
N SER A 35 -3.65 3.01 2.77
CA SER A 35 -4.41 3.17 1.53
C SER A 35 -4.28 4.58 0.97
N TRP A 36 -4.34 5.60 1.83
CA TRP A 36 -4.12 6.98 1.45
C TRP A 36 -2.69 7.18 0.93
N MET A 37 -1.68 6.66 1.62
CA MET A 37 -0.28 6.74 1.22
C MET A 37 -0.04 6.13 -0.17
N LEU A 38 -0.61 4.95 -0.45
CA LEU A 38 -0.48 4.31 -1.76
C LEU A 38 -1.17 5.13 -2.87
N LYS A 39 -2.39 5.62 -2.61
CA LYS A 39 -3.13 6.44 -3.59
C LYS A 39 -2.41 7.75 -3.88
N GLU A 40 -1.90 8.42 -2.86
CA GLU A 40 -1.16 9.66 -3.02
C GLU A 40 0.18 9.44 -3.72
N ALA A 41 0.93 8.39 -3.36
CA ALA A 41 2.16 8.03 -4.05
C ALA A 41 1.92 7.78 -5.56
N ALA A 42 0.83 7.10 -5.92
CA ALA A 42 0.44 6.92 -7.32
C ALA A 42 0.12 8.27 -8.00
N ARG A 43 -0.71 9.12 -7.37
CA ARG A 43 -1.08 10.45 -7.88
C ARG A 43 0.11 11.38 -8.09
N LYS A 44 1.17 11.24 -7.28
CA LYS A 44 2.39 12.04 -7.36
C LYS A 44 3.49 11.42 -8.23
N ASN A 45 3.18 10.39 -9.03
CA ASN A 45 4.14 9.69 -9.89
C ASN A 45 5.34 9.06 -9.13
N ILE A 46 5.15 8.69 -7.86
CA ILE A 46 6.18 8.02 -7.07
C ILE A 46 6.42 6.59 -7.56
N PHE A 47 5.37 5.88 -8.00
CA PHE A 47 5.50 4.48 -8.42
C PHE A 47 6.43 4.32 -9.64
N PRO A 48 6.28 5.10 -10.73
CA PRO A 48 7.25 5.10 -11.81
C PRO A 48 8.67 5.47 -11.36
N ALA A 49 8.82 6.47 -10.50
CA ALA A 49 10.13 6.89 -9.99
C ALA A 49 10.82 5.78 -9.18
N VAL A 50 10.05 5.11 -8.32
CA VAL A 50 10.51 3.96 -7.55
C VAL A 50 10.88 2.79 -8.46
N HIS A 51 10.03 2.47 -9.44
CA HIS A 51 10.29 1.40 -10.40
C HIS A 51 11.57 1.67 -11.22
N ALA A 52 11.74 2.90 -11.71
CA ALA A 52 12.91 3.28 -12.50
C ALA A 52 14.22 3.25 -11.69
N ARG A 53 14.17 3.66 -10.42
CA ARG A 53 15.37 3.78 -9.58
C ARG A 53 15.80 2.48 -8.90
N TYR A 54 14.84 1.65 -8.48
CA TYR A 54 15.11 0.46 -7.66
C TYR A 54 14.72 -0.86 -8.34
N GLY A 55 14.13 -0.79 -9.54
CA GLY A 55 13.73 -1.94 -10.35
C GLY A 55 12.35 -2.50 -10.01
N ALA A 56 11.81 -3.28 -10.95
CA ALA A 56 10.49 -3.91 -10.86
C ALA A 56 10.34 -4.81 -9.62
N ALA A 57 11.32 -5.70 -9.37
CA ALA A 57 11.25 -6.63 -8.24
C ALA A 57 11.11 -5.93 -6.88
N SER A 58 11.86 -4.84 -6.67
CA SER A 58 11.79 -4.06 -5.44
C SER A 58 10.46 -3.32 -5.31
N PHE A 59 9.94 -2.80 -6.42
CA PHE A 59 8.63 -2.15 -6.48
C PHE A 59 7.50 -3.15 -6.16
N ASP A 60 7.49 -4.31 -6.81
CA ASP A 60 6.47 -5.35 -6.64
C ASP A 60 6.47 -5.91 -5.22
N ALA A 61 7.65 -6.18 -4.66
CA ALA A 61 7.78 -6.62 -3.28
C ALA A 61 7.20 -5.59 -2.30
N MET A 62 7.51 -4.30 -2.50
CA MET A 62 7.00 -3.22 -1.67
C MET A 62 5.47 -3.11 -1.75
N VAL A 63 4.90 -3.08 -2.95
CA VAL A 63 3.44 -3.00 -3.13
C VAL A 63 2.76 -4.23 -2.52
N THR A 64 3.30 -5.43 -2.76
CA THR A 64 2.76 -6.69 -2.23
C THR A 64 2.70 -6.69 -0.71
N VAL A 65 3.78 -6.27 -0.02
CA VAL A 65 3.81 -6.23 1.44
C VAL A 65 2.78 -5.24 1.99
N LEU A 66 2.68 -4.04 1.40
CA LEU A 66 1.71 -3.03 1.84
C LEU A 66 0.26 -3.46 1.60
N SER A 67 -0.03 -4.05 0.43
CA SER A 67 -1.35 -4.60 0.11
C SER A 67 -1.75 -5.71 1.09
N ARG A 68 -0.84 -6.63 1.42
CA ARG A 68 -1.12 -7.70 2.40
C ARG A 68 -1.43 -7.15 3.79
N GLU A 69 -0.75 -6.10 4.23
CA GLU A 69 -1.05 -5.48 5.52
C GLU A 69 -2.41 -4.79 5.52
N ILE A 70 -2.82 -4.17 4.40
CA ILE A 70 -4.17 -3.64 4.22
C ILE A 70 -5.20 -4.77 4.26
N ASP A 71 -5.02 -5.82 3.47
CA ASP A 71 -5.92 -6.97 3.39
C ASP A 71 -6.07 -7.68 4.75
N ARG A 72 -4.99 -7.75 5.54
CA ARG A 72 -5.03 -8.30 6.89
C ARG A 72 -5.97 -7.51 7.81
N GLN A 73 -6.05 -6.19 7.65
CA GLN A 73 -6.90 -5.32 8.46
C GLN A 73 -8.31 -5.18 7.91
N THR A 74 -8.47 -5.33 6.60
CA THR A 74 -9.75 -5.21 5.90
C THR A 74 -9.80 -6.26 4.80
N PRO A 75 -10.11 -7.52 5.16
CA PRO A 75 -10.17 -8.60 4.19
C PRO A 75 -11.21 -8.26 3.13
N VAL A 76 -10.82 -8.33 1.85
CA VAL A 76 -11.79 -8.26 0.75
C VAL A 76 -12.63 -9.53 0.83
N PRO A 77 -13.97 -9.45 1.00
CA PRO A 77 -14.80 -10.64 0.99
C PRO A 77 -14.67 -11.30 -0.37
N ALA A 78 -14.21 -12.56 -0.38
CA ALA A 78 -14.25 -13.37 -1.58
C ALA A 78 -15.70 -13.38 -2.06
N SER A 79 -15.95 -12.85 -3.26
CA SER A 79 -17.30 -12.83 -3.81
C SER A 79 -17.83 -14.26 -3.84
N ALA A 80 -18.82 -14.57 -3.00
CA ALA A 80 -19.63 -15.76 -3.13
C ALA A 80 -20.47 -15.62 -4.40
N SER A 81 -19.88 -15.95 -5.55
CA SER A 81 -20.57 -16.09 -6.83
C SER A 81 -20.07 -17.37 -7.48
N ALA A 82 -20.52 -18.50 -6.95
CA ALA A 82 -20.62 -19.80 -7.61
C ALA A 82 -21.17 -20.84 -6.62
N ALA A 83 -22.42 -20.71 -6.17
CA ALA A 83 -23.15 -21.84 -5.59
C ALA A 83 -24.65 -21.53 -5.45
N GLY A 84 -25.47 -22.24 -6.22
CA GLY A 84 -26.79 -22.64 -5.76
C GLY A 84 -28.00 -21.82 -6.20
N ARG A 85 -28.32 -21.80 -7.50
CA ARG A 85 -29.72 -21.85 -7.96
C ARG A 85 -29.84 -22.72 -9.23
N VAL A 86 -29.66 -24.02 -9.06
CA VAL A 86 -30.45 -24.98 -9.85
C VAL A 86 -31.71 -25.19 -9.03
N ALA A 87 -32.77 -24.46 -9.37
CA ALA A 87 -34.11 -24.80 -8.95
C ALA A 87 -34.74 -25.57 -10.11
N ILE A 88 -35.11 -26.80 -9.77
CA ILE A 88 -35.82 -27.81 -10.54
C ILE A 88 -37.16 -27.25 -11.03
#